data_AF-A0A923CN04-F1
#
_entry.id   AF-A0A923CN04-F1
#
_cell.length_a   1.000
_cell.length_b   1.000
_cell.length_c   1.000
_cell.angle_alpha   90.00
_cell.angle_beta   90.00
_cell.angle_gamma   90.00
#
_symmetry.space_group_name_H-M   'P 1'
#
loop_
_entity.id
_entity.type
_entity.pdbx_description
1 polymer ?
#
loop_
_entity_poly.entity_id
_entity_poly.type
_entity_poly.pdbx_seq_one_letter_code
_entity_poly.pdbx_strand_id
1 'polypeptide(L)'
;MKLRKAIAVLLVLIFALIALPALFLKSISVTYLNPDFYDGKIIDKSYEYIVNFISDEVSSDEDVKGYFSKEDIAGMVKKYIPANLVHDLATDFTSQLKSINDGRKQDSIVISLMPIKDNMGSIAQDISVKIIGSIPACEPVAEGEEEVLPEYVDGKPACIPAGFDTTEILQNVKYETEKELNNIIPGEFTLELSGDDSQQATFRQMISFVSYLQIILPLFMLVFLLLIALFIYSPYSLVSKFTGAALFLAGVFGLIVSQLLSHIPSLVVTQENFSDLLAEELSSLTEIYSFFIGFIVEKMSIYSLYLLGIGIVIVLFGLYLHHFHEHTEEHSQ
;
A
#
# COMPACT_ATOMS: atom_id res chain seq x y z
N MET A 1 45.11 -22.04 13.27
CA MET A 1 43.78 -22.17 13.90
C MET A 1 43.08 -20.82 14.18
N LYS A 2 43.76 -19.81 14.74
CA LYS A 2 43.15 -18.49 15.06
C LYS A 2 42.60 -17.74 13.84
N LEU A 3 43.33 -17.71 12.72
CA LEU A 3 42.90 -17.04 11.48
C LEU A 3 41.59 -17.61 10.92
N ARG A 4 41.44 -18.95 10.89
CA ARG A 4 40.21 -19.60 10.40
C ARG A 4 38.98 -19.22 11.23
N LYS A 5 39.13 -19.19 12.56
CA LYS A 5 38.05 -18.75 13.46
C LYS A 5 37.70 -17.28 13.24
N ALA A 6 38.69 -16.41 13.07
CA ALA A 6 38.46 -15.00 12.78
C ALA A 6 37.70 -14.79 11.46
N ILE A 7 38.08 -15.51 10.39
CA ILE A 7 37.37 -15.48 9.11
C ILE A 7 35.93 -16.00 9.25
N ALA A 8 35.73 -17.09 9.99
CA ALA A 8 34.39 -17.63 10.24
C ALA A 8 33.49 -16.63 11.00
N VAL A 9 34.02 -15.94 12.02
CA VAL A 9 33.28 -14.87 12.72
C VAL A 9 32.92 -13.73 11.77
N LEU A 10 33.85 -13.31 10.90
CA LEU A 10 33.58 -12.28 9.90
C LEU A 10 32.48 -12.70 8.93
N LEU A 11 32.53 -13.95 8.44
CA LEU A 11 31.50 -14.50 7.55
C LEU A 11 30.13 -14.60 8.23
N VAL A 12 30.09 -14.96 9.52
CA VAL A 12 28.86 -14.96 10.32
C VAL A 12 28.23 -13.56 10.40
N LEU A 13 29.04 -12.52 10.62
CA LEU A 13 28.55 -11.14 10.65
C LEU A 13 28.06 -10.67 9.27
N ILE A 14 28.82 -10.96 8.21
CA ILE A 14 28.43 -10.65 6.84
C ILE A 14 27.11 -11.34 6.48
N PHE A 15 26.96 -12.62 6.84
CA PHE A 15 25.71 -13.37 6.68
C PHE A 15 24.55 -12.69 7.40
N ALA A 16 24.73 -12.32 8.68
CA ALA A 16 23.69 -11.68 9.45
C ALA A 16 23.25 -10.32 8.85
N LEU A 17 24.19 -9.56 8.28
CA LEU A 17 23.88 -8.30 7.60
C LEU A 17 23.14 -8.50 6.28
N ILE A 18 23.55 -9.48 5.46
CA ILE A 18 22.88 -9.81 4.19
C ILE A 18 21.49 -10.42 4.42
N ALA A 19 21.28 -11.09 5.56
CA ALA A 19 19.98 -11.62 5.92
C ALA A 19 18.90 -10.53 6.04
N LEU A 20 19.28 -9.32 6.45
CA LEU A 20 18.34 -8.21 6.67
C LEU A 20 17.56 -7.82 5.40
N PRO A 21 18.20 -7.46 4.27
CA PRO A 21 17.47 -7.15 3.04
C PRO A 21 16.68 -8.36 2.52
N ALA A 22 17.16 -9.59 2.74
CA ALA A 22 16.42 -10.80 2.35
C ALA A 22 15.11 -10.95 3.16
N LEU A 23 15.18 -10.76 4.49
CA LEU A 23 14.02 -10.78 5.37
C LEU A 23 13.03 -9.67 5.03
N PHE A 24 13.53 -8.47 4.78
CA PHE A 24 12.70 -7.31 4.41
C PHE A 24 11.97 -7.54 3.08
N LEU A 25 12.69 -7.93 2.02
CA LEU A 25 12.09 -8.22 0.72
C LEU A 25 11.10 -9.38 0.79
N LYS A 26 11.39 -10.43 1.57
CA LYS A 26 10.45 -11.54 1.77
C LYS A 26 9.17 -11.07 2.47
N SER A 27 9.31 -10.18 3.45
CA SER A 27 8.18 -9.61 4.20
C SER A 27 7.30 -8.73 3.32
N ILE A 28 7.90 -7.87 2.48
CA ILE A 28 7.20 -7.10 1.46
C ILE A 28 6.43 -8.02 0.51
N SER A 29 7.11 -9.03 -0.04
CA SER A 29 6.53 -9.97 -1.01
C SER A 29 5.29 -10.68 -0.46
N VAL A 30 5.43 -11.27 0.73
CA VAL A 30 4.34 -12.05 1.35
C VAL A 30 3.20 -11.16 1.85
N THR A 31 3.45 -9.87 2.05
CA THR A 31 2.43 -8.91 2.48
C THR A 31 1.71 -8.32 1.27
N TYR A 32 2.42 -7.58 0.42
CA TYR A 32 1.81 -6.77 -0.64
C TYR A 32 1.54 -7.50 -1.96
N LEU A 33 2.22 -8.62 -2.20
CA LEU A 33 1.95 -9.43 -3.38
C LEU A 33 0.99 -10.59 -3.07
N ASN A 34 0.44 -10.63 -1.85
CA ASN A 34 -0.56 -11.61 -1.47
C ASN A 34 -1.98 -11.01 -1.58
N PRO A 35 -2.86 -11.53 -2.46
CA PRO A 35 -4.24 -11.06 -2.59
C PRO A 35 -5.01 -11.13 -1.27
N ASP A 36 -4.79 -12.18 -0.46
CA ASP A 36 -5.47 -12.37 0.83
C ASP A 36 -5.21 -11.23 1.82
N PHE A 37 -4.14 -10.45 1.64
CA PHE A 37 -3.87 -9.24 2.43
C PHE A 37 -4.95 -8.17 2.24
N TYR A 38 -5.50 -8.11 1.04
CA TYR A 38 -6.49 -7.12 0.61
C TYR A 38 -7.92 -7.57 0.97
N ASP A 39 -8.14 -8.86 1.23
CA ASP A 39 -9.45 -9.40 1.63
C ASP A 39 -9.88 -9.04 3.08
N GLY A 40 -9.29 -8.01 3.70
CA GLY A 40 -9.46 -7.71 5.12
C GLY A 40 -9.51 -6.22 5.47
N LYS A 41 -9.21 -5.91 6.75
CA LYS A 41 -9.33 -4.58 7.39
C LYS A 41 -8.61 -3.42 6.68
N ILE A 42 -7.75 -3.74 5.73
CA ILE A 42 -6.96 -2.78 4.96
C ILE A 42 -7.84 -2.02 4.00
N ILE A 43 -8.71 -2.72 3.28
CA ILE A 43 -9.63 -2.08 2.35
C ILE A 43 -10.63 -1.25 3.12
N ASP A 44 -11.16 -1.74 4.24
CA ASP A 44 -12.08 -0.95 5.07
C ASP A 44 -11.46 0.38 5.52
N LYS A 45 -10.23 0.34 6.08
CA LYS A 45 -9.51 1.54 6.52
C LYS A 45 -9.11 2.45 5.36
N SER A 46 -8.63 1.88 4.25
CA SER A 46 -8.21 2.66 3.08
C SER A 46 -9.42 3.31 2.41
N TYR A 47 -10.55 2.61 2.40
CA TYR A 47 -11.81 3.12 1.89
C TYR A 47 -12.34 4.28 2.72
N GLU A 48 -12.38 4.15 4.05
CA GLU A 48 -12.76 5.25 4.93
C GLU A 48 -11.86 6.48 4.73
N TYR A 49 -10.55 6.27 4.60
CA TYR A 49 -9.61 7.34 4.30
C TYR A 49 -9.89 8.00 2.94
N ILE A 50 -10.05 7.21 1.87
CA ILE A 50 -10.34 7.73 0.53
C ILE A 50 -11.64 8.53 0.53
N VAL A 51 -12.69 8.02 1.19
CA VAL A 51 -13.97 8.74 1.29
C VAL A 51 -13.77 10.07 2.02
N ASN A 52 -13.06 10.09 3.15
CA ASN A 52 -12.81 11.31 3.89
C ASN A 52 -11.97 12.30 3.07
N PHE A 53 -10.90 11.83 2.44
CA PHE A 53 -10.02 12.62 1.60
C PHE A 53 -10.78 13.27 0.44
N ILE A 54 -11.55 12.50 -0.33
CA ILE A 54 -12.38 13.04 -1.41
C ILE A 54 -13.39 14.05 -0.87
N SER A 55 -14.02 13.75 0.27
CA SER A 55 -15.01 14.65 0.86
C SER A 55 -14.41 15.95 1.35
N ASP A 56 -13.21 15.92 1.93
CA ASP A 56 -12.47 17.10 2.37
C ASP A 56 -12.01 17.96 1.19
N GLU A 57 -11.41 17.34 0.18
CA GLU A 57 -10.92 18.03 -1.02
C GLU A 57 -12.08 18.70 -1.78
N VAL A 58 -13.15 17.94 -2.05
CA VAL A 58 -14.29 18.43 -2.84
C VAL A 58 -15.13 19.44 -2.06
N SER A 59 -15.26 19.31 -0.73
CA SER A 59 -16.01 20.31 0.08
C SER A 59 -15.25 21.62 0.28
N SER A 60 -13.93 21.60 0.08
CA SER A 60 -13.07 22.78 0.18
C SER A 60 -13.06 23.62 -1.11
N ASP A 61 -13.51 23.05 -2.23
CA ASP A 61 -13.62 23.74 -3.51
C ASP A 61 -14.67 24.87 -3.46
N GLU A 62 -14.29 26.08 -3.91
CA GLU A 62 -15.13 27.28 -3.87
C GLU A 62 -16.42 27.13 -4.71
N ASP A 63 -16.37 26.35 -5.78
CA ASP A 63 -17.51 26.11 -6.66
C ASP A 63 -18.54 25.19 -6.01
N VAL A 64 -18.08 24.29 -5.13
CA VAL A 64 -18.89 23.21 -4.53
C VAL A 64 -19.41 23.55 -3.13
N LYS A 65 -18.64 24.31 -2.35
CA LYS A 65 -18.89 24.63 -0.92
C LYS A 65 -20.26 25.22 -0.62
N GLY A 66 -20.92 25.83 -1.62
CA GLY A 66 -22.28 26.38 -1.49
C GLY A 66 -23.41 25.37 -1.64
N TYR A 67 -23.14 24.18 -2.17
CA TYR A 67 -24.15 23.18 -2.54
C TYR A 67 -24.03 21.87 -1.77
N PHE A 68 -22.82 21.50 -1.35
CA PHE A 68 -22.54 20.23 -0.70
C PHE A 68 -21.74 20.41 0.58
N SER A 69 -22.20 19.79 1.66
CA SER A 69 -21.38 19.58 2.86
C SER A 69 -20.43 18.40 2.66
N LYS A 70 -19.40 18.30 3.51
CA LYS A 70 -18.52 17.13 3.57
C LYS A 70 -19.32 15.83 3.74
N GLU A 71 -20.33 15.85 4.60
CA GLU A 71 -21.19 14.70 4.87
C GLU A 71 -22.01 14.28 3.65
N ASP A 72 -22.43 15.25 2.83
CA ASP A 72 -23.16 14.97 1.59
C ASP A 72 -22.26 14.26 0.57
N ILE A 73 -21.05 14.76 0.38
CA ILE A 73 -20.07 14.15 -0.54
C ILE A 73 -19.71 12.76 -0.04
N ALA A 74 -19.43 12.60 1.25
CA ALA A 74 -19.14 11.30 1.85
C ALA A 74 -20.31 10.31 1.65
N GLY A 75 -21.54 10.78 1.81
CA GLY A 75 -22.75 9.99 1.56
C GLY A 75 -22.89 9.57 0.10
N MET A 76 -22.62 10.47 -0.84
CA MET A 76 -22.66 10.16 -2.28
C MET A 76 -21.57 9.16 -2.68
N VAL A 77 -20.32 9.37 -2.24
CA VAL A 77 -19.23 8.43 -2.52
C VAL A 77 -19.58 7.05 -1.95
N LYS A 78 -20.09 6.96 -0.71
CA LYS A 78 -20.48 5.68 -0.10
C LYS A 78 -21.63 4.98 -0.82
N LYS A 79 -22.58 5.75 -1.34
CA LYS A 79 -23.74 5.23 -2.06
C LYS A 79 -23.36 4.64 -3.42
N TYR A 80 -22.48 5.31 -4.16
CA TYR A 80 -22.18 4.97 -5.56
C TYR A 80 -20.87 4.21 -5.76
N ILE A 81 -19.94 4.34 -4.82
CA ILE A 81 -18.67 3.62 -4.80
C ILE A 81 -18.62 2.87 -3.47
N PRO A 82 -19.38 1.78 -3.30
CA PRO A 82 -19.41 1.04 -2.05
C PRO A 82 -18.08 0.29 -1.83
N ALA A 83 -17.75 0.00 -0.57
CA ALA A 83 -16.48 -0.63 -0.19
C ALA A 83 -16.21 -1.96 -0.92
N ASN A 84 -17.25 -2.75 -1.22
CA ASN A 84 -17.12 -4.01 -1.96
C ASN A 84 -16.66 -3.80 -3.41
N LEU A 85 -17.05 -2.69 -4.04
CA LEU A 85 -16.57 -2.37 -5.39
C LEU A 85 -15.07 -2.06 -5.35
N VAL A 86 -14.63 -1.27 -4.38
CA VAL A 86 -13.20 -0.97 -4.18
C VAL A 86 -12.42 -2.24 -3.86
N HIS A 87 -13.01 -3.13 -3.08
CA HIS A 87 -12.48 -4.45 -2.81
C HIS A 87 -12.25 -5.25 -4.09
N ASP A 88 -13.27 -5.40 -4.92
CA ASP A 88 -13.18 -6.17 -6.17
C ASP A 88 -12.12 -5.60 -7.12
N LEU A 89 -12.01 -4.27 -7.23
CA LEU A 89 -10.96 -3.60 -8.02
C LEU A 89 -9.55 -3.86 -7.46
N ALA A 90 -9.37 -3.80 -6.15
CA ALA A 90 -8.09 -4.06 -5.50
C ALA A 90 -7.68 -5.53 -5.65
N THR A 91 -8.62 -6.47 -5.48
CA THR A 91 -8.38 -7.90 -5.67
C THR A 91 -8.02 -8.22 -7.12
N ASP A 92 -8.73 -7.64 -8.10
CA ASP A 92 -8.40 -7.80 -9.52
C ASP A 92 -6.99 -7.27 -9.82
N PHE A 93 -6.69 -6.03 -9.43
CA PHE A 93 -5.38 -5.40 -9.61
C PHE A 93 -4.23 -6.23 -9.01
N THR A 94 -4.39 -6.69 -7.76
CA THR A 94 -3.37 -7.45 -7.05
C THR A 94 -3.21 -8.86 -7.64
N SER A 95 -4.27 -9.47 -8.16
CA SER A 95 -4.20 -10.76 -8.86
C SER A 95 -3.40 -10.68 -10.17
N GLN A 96 -3.54 -9.57 -10.91
CA GLN A 96 -2.76 -9.29 -12.11
C GLN A 96 -1.29 -9.00 -11.76
N LEU A 97 -1.03 -8.19 -10.73
CA LEU A 97 0.33 -7.98 -10.21
C LEU A 97 1.02 -9.27 -9.78
N LYS A 98 0.31 -10.15 -9.06
CA LYS A 98 0.84 -11.46 -8.66
C LYS A 98 1.17 -12.32 -9.87
N SER A 99 0.30 -12.32 -10.89
CA SER A 99 0.55 -13.05 -12.15
C SER A 99 1.84 -12.59 -12.84
N ILE A 100 2.11 -11.28 -12.87
CA ILE A 100 3.36 -10.72 -13.39
C ILE A 100 4.56 -11.14 -12.53
N ASN A 101 4.44 -11.05 -11.21
CA ASN A 101 5.50 -11.43 -10.28
C ASN A 101 5.86 -12.92 -10.37
N ASP A 102 4.87 -13.78 -10.65
CA ASP A 102 5.02 -15.22 -10.87
C ASP A 102 5.59 -15.55 -12.27
N GLY A 103 5.96 -14.53 -13.06
CA GLY A 103 6.65 -14.67 -14.34
C GLY A 103 5.73 -14.84 -15.55
N ARG A 104 4.42 -14.62 -15.41
CA ARG A 104 3.53 -14.58 -16.58
C ARG A 104 3.79 -13.30 -17.36
N LYS A 105 3.90 -13.43 -18.69
CA LYS A 105 4.02 -12.27 -19.58
C LYS A 105 2.66 -11.59 -19.67
N GLN A 106 2.48 -10.53 -18.89
CA GLN A 106 1.44 -9.53 -19.05
C GLN A 106 2.13 -8.23 -19.43
N ASP A 107 1.69 -7.64 -20.55
CA ASP A 107 2.22 -6.36 -21.04
C ASP A 107 1.40 -5.17 -20.53
N SER A 108 0.28 -5.43 -19.87
CA SER A 108 -0.54 -4.42 -19.20
C SER A 108 -1.33 -4.99 -18.03
N ILE A 109 -1.72 -4.10 -17.11
CA ILE A 109 -2.73 -4.34 -16.08
C ILE A 109 -3.97 -3.55 -16.48
N VAL A 110 -5.11 -4.22 -16.60
CA VAL A 110 -6.38 -3.58 -17.01
C VAL A 110 -7.33 -3.63 -15.84
N ILE A 111 -7.72 -2.47 -15.33
CA ILE A 111 -8.70 -2.33 -14.25
C ILE A 111 -9.99 -1.80 -14.88
N SER A 112 -11.07 -2.57 -14.80
CA SER A 112 -12.37 -2.12 -15.31
C SER A 112 -13.01 -1.14 -14.33
N LEU A 113 -13.19 0.11 -14.75
CA LEU A 113 -13.92 1.14 -14.00
C LEU A 113 -15.39 1.24 -14.45
N MET A 114 -15.84 0.34 -15.33
CA MET A 114 -17.24 0.27 -15.78
C MET A 114 -18.24 0.24 -14.62
N PRO A 115 -18.04 -0.52 -13.53
CA PRO A 115 -18.98 -0.50 -12.40
C PRO A 115 -19.14 0.89 -11.76
N ILE A 116 -18.10 1.72 -11.79
CA ILE A 116 -18.16 3.11 -11.32
C ILE A 116 -18.84 3.97 -12.39
N LYS A 117 -18.45 3.79 -13.65
CA LYS A 117 -18.98 4.54 -14.80
C LYS A 117 -20.50 4.36 -14.98
N ASP A 118 -21.01 3.15 -14.80
CA ASP A 118 -22.43 2.82 -14.91
C ASP A 118 -23.29 3.55 -13.87
N ASN A 119 -22.68 3.99 -12.76
CA ASN A 119 -23.34 4.78 -11.72
C ASN A 119 -23.32 6.30 -11.99
N MET A 120 -22.60 6.79 -13.01
CA MET A 120 -22.42 8.23 -13.26
C MET A 120 -23.73 8.95 -13.56
N GLY A 121 -24.66 8.34 -14.29
CA GLY A 121 -25.97 8.94 -14.55
C GLY A 121 -26.79 9.13 -13.26
N SER A 122 -26.63 8.25 -12.28
CA SER A 122 -27.28 8.35 -10.98
C SER A 122 -26.59 9.37 -10.07
N ILE A 123 -25.25 9.43 -10.10
CA ILE A 123 -24.47 10.48 -9.42
C ILE A 123 -24.87 11.85 -9.96
N ALA A 124 -24.87 12.02 -11.29
CA ALA A 124 -25.26 13.26 -11.95
C ALA A 124 -26.68 13.67 -11.55
N GLN A 125 -27.62 12.74 -11.54
CA GLN A 125 -28.99 12.99 -11.09
C GLN A 125 -29.06 13.56 -9.67
N ASP A 126 -28.37 12.93 -8.70
CA ASP A 126 -28.38 13.38 -7.30
C ASP A 126 -27.68 14.74 -7.13
N ILE A 127 -26.59 14.97 -7.86
CA ILE A 127 -25.88 16.26 -7.89
C ILE A 127 -26.81 17.34 -8.43
N SER A 128 -27.45 17.12 -9.57
CA SER A 128 -28.34 18.11 -10.20
C SER A 128 -29.56 18.43 -9.34
N VAL A 129 -30.18 17.42 -8.71
CA VAL A 129 -31.29 17.62 -7.77
C VAL A 129 -30.86 18.52 -6.61
N LYS A 130 -29.66 18.29 -6.07
CA LYS A 130 -29.15 19.06 -4.94
C LYS A 130 -28.76 20.49 -5.31
N ILE A 131 -28.12 20.70 -6.46
CA ILE A 131 -27.78 22.03 -6.97
C ILE A 131 -29.06 22.85 -7.19
N ILE A 132 -30.02 22.31 -7.93
CA ILE A 132 -31.27 23.03 -8.25
C ILE A 132 -32.12 23.26 -7.00
N GLY A 133 -32.20 22.27 -6.10
CA GLY A 133 -32.92 22.41 -4.84
C GLY A 133 -32.32 23.46 -3.89
N SER A 134 -31.08 23.87 -4.11
CA SER A 134 -30.41 24.92 -3.33
C SER A 134 -30.61 26.32 -3.89
N ILE A 135 -31.10 26.46 -5.13
CA ILE A 135 -31.35 27.76 -5.78
C ILE A 135 -32.79 28.19 -5.48
N PRO A 136 -33.02 29.35 -4.84
CA PRO A 136 -34.38 29.82 -4.54
C PRO A 136 -35.13 30.21 -5.82
N ALA A 137 -36.46 30.15 -5.79
CA ALA A 137 -37.28 30.75 -6.83
C ALA A 137 -37.20 32.28 -6.75
N CYS A 138 -37.16 32.97 -7.90
CA CYS A 138 -37.18 34.43 -7.94
C CYS A 138 -38.52 34.94 -7.42
N GLU A 139 -38.51 36.10 -6.74
CA GLU A 139 -39.76 36.79 -6.43
C GLU A 139 -40.48 37.18 -7.73
N PRO A 140 -41.82 37.00 -7.81
CA PRO A 140 -42.57 37.37 -9.01
C PRO A 140 -42.50 38.89 -9.21
N VAL A 141 -42.08 39.30 -10.41
CA VAL A 141 -42.03 40.72 -10.80
C VAL A 141 -43.45 41.30 -10.75
N ALA A 142 -43.62 42.46 -10.12
CA ALA A 142 -44.91 43.14 -10.04
C ALA A 142 -45.40 43.56 -11.45
N GLU A 143 -46.71 43.48 -11.69
CA GLU A 143 -47.30 43.83 -13.00
C GLU A 143 -46.87 45.24 -13.46
N GLY A 144 -46.02 45.30 -14.49
CA GLY A 144 -45.58 46.55 -15.13
C GLY A 144 -44.09 46.88 -15.02
N GLU A 145 -43.28 46.07 -14.33
CA GLU A 145 -41.82 46.20 -14.31
C GLU A 145 -41.17 45.29 -15.36
N GLU A 146 -40.10 45.75 -16.02
CA GLU A 146 -39.32 44.94 -16.97
C GLU A 146 -38.66 43.76 -16.24
N GLU A 147 -38.74 42.54 -16.80
CA GLU A 147 -37.99 41.38 -16.32
C GLU A 147 -36.48 41.66 -16.43
N VAL A 148 -35.89 42.13 -15.35
CA VAL A 148 -34.43 42.18 -15.22
C VAL A 148 -33.98 40.77 -14.87
N LEU A 149 -33.30 40.11 -15.81
CA LEU A 149 -32.66 38.83 -15.55
C LEU A 149 -31.76 38.96 -14.31
N PRO A 150 -31.85 38.05 -13.33
CA PRO A 150 -31.06 38.16 -12.11
C PRO A 150 -29.58 38.21 -12.46
N GLU A 151 -28.85 39.18 -11.88
CA GLU A 151 -27.40 39.26 -12.00
C GLU A 151 -26.77 38.01 -11.39
N TYR A 152 -25.73 37.49 -12.05
CA TYR A 152 -24.94 36.40 -11.52
C TYR A 152 -24.14 36.90 -10.32
N VAL A 153 -24.37 36.35 -9.13
CA VAL A 153 -23.55 36.62 -7.94
C VAL A 153 -22.51 35.51 -7.87
N ASP A 154 -21.23 35.88 -7.95
CA ASP A 154 -20.10 34.94 -7.93
C ASP A 154 -20.21 33.81 -8.98
N GLY A 155 -20.69 34.15 -10.19
CA GLY A 155 -20.85 33.19 -11.28
C GLY A 155 -22.07 32.26 -11.16
N LYS A 156 -22.97 32.50 -10.19
CA LYS A 156 -24.15 31.65 -9.91
C LYS A 156 -25.45 32.41 -10.22
N PRO A 157 -26.47 31.76 -10.82
CA PRO A 157 -27.78 32.38 -10.99
C PRO A 157 -28.43 32.61 -9.61
N ALA A 158 -28.77 33.86 -9.29
CA ALA A 158 -29.26 34.23 -7.96
C ALA A 158 -30.59 33.57 -7.60
N CYS A 159 -31.43 33.24 -8.59
CA CYS A 159 -32.71 32.58 -8.42
C CYS A 159 -33.23 31.97 -9.74
N ILE A 160 -34.22 31.07 -9.65
CA ILE A 160 -34.92 30.49 -10.83
C ILE A 160 -36.11 31.39 -11.20
N PRO A 161 -36.19 31.95 -12.43
CA PRO A 161 -37.28 32.84 -12.81
C PRO A 161 -38.66 32.16 -12.79
N ALA A 162 -39.70 32.92 -12.47
CA ALA A 162 -41.07 32.41 -12.46
C ALA A 162 -41.50 31.98 -13.87
N GLY A 163 -42.10 30.80 -14.00
CA GLY A 163 -42.59 30.26 -15.29
C GLY A 163 -41.62 29.33 -16.03
N PHE A 164 -40.38 29.16 -15.55
CA PHE A 164 -39.48 28.13 -16.08
C PHE A 164 -39.85 26.74 -15.57
N ASP A 165 -39.80 25.74 -16.45
CA ASP A 165 -39.97 24.34 -16.03
C ASP A 165 -38.71 23.83 -15.33
N THR A 166 -38.78 23.71 -14.02
CA THR A 166 -37.71 23.14 -13.18
C THR A 166 -37.27 21.74 -13.64
N THR A 167 -38.15 20.99 -14.31
CA THR A 167 -37.85 19.68 -14.87
C THR A 167 -36.89 19.79 -16.06
N GLU A 168 -37.07 20.79 -16.91
CA GLU A 168 -36.22 21.04 -18.08
C GLU A 168 -34.82 21.52 -17.64
N ILE A 169 -34.77 22.43 -16.68
CA ILE A 169 -33.50 22.88 -16.07
C ILE A 169 -32.76 21.68 -15.47
N LEU A 170 -33.47 20.82 -14.74
CA LEU A 170 -32.91 19.62 -14.14
C LEU A 170 -32.35 18.64 -15.16
N GLN A 171 -33.06 18.43 -16.27
CA GLN A 171 -32.58 17.56 -17.34
C GLN A 171 -31.33 18.13 -18.01
N ASN A 172 -31.26 19.44 -18.23
CA ASN A 172 -30.10 20.10 -18.83
C ASN A 172 -28.87 20.05 -17.92
N VAL A 173 -29.02 20.37 -16.63
CA VAL A 173 -27.92 20.27 -15.65
C VAL A 173 -27.46 18.83 -15.53
N LYS A 174 -28.39 17.87 -15.43
CA LYS A 174 -28.05 16.44 -15.40
C LYS A 174 -27.25 16.02 -16.63
N TYR A 175 -27.71 16.41 -17.82
CA TYR A 175 -27.07 16.04 -19.07
C TYR A 175 -25.62 16.53 -19.14
N GLU A 176 -25.36 17.80 -18.80
CA GLU A 176 -24.00 18.33 -18.80
C GLU A 176 -23.14 17.69 -17.70
N THR A 177 -23.66 17.52 -16.48
CA THR A 177 -22.93 16.83 -15.40
C THR A 177 -22.59 15.38 -15.77
N GLU A 178 -23.55 14.63 -16.32
CA GLU A 178 -23.35 13.24 -16.74
C GLU A 178 -22.30 13.14 -17.85
N LYS A 179 -22.34 14.08 -18.81
CA LYS A 179 -21.37 14.15 -19.90
C LYS A 179 -19.97 14.45 -19.39
N GLU A 180 -19.80 15.41 -18.48
CA GLU A 180 -18.50 15.72 -17.87
C GLU A 180 -17.95 14.53 -17.08
N LEU A 181 -18.75 13.92 -16.20
CA LEU A 181 -18.36 12.76 -15.42
C LEU A 181 -17.96 11.57 -16.31
N ASN A 182 -18.73 11.30 -17.37
CA ASN A 182 -18.43 10.23 -18.32
C ASN A 182 -17.17 10.46 -19.16
N ASN A 183 -16.79 11.72 -19.38
CA ASN A 183 -15.57 12.10 -20.10
C ASN A 183 -14.34 12.02 -19.20
N ILE A 184 -14.48 12.30 -17.91
CA ILE A 184 -13.38 12.28 -16.94
C ILE A 184 -13.01 10.84 -16.56
N ILE A 185 -14.01 9.96 -16.34
CA ILE A 185 -13.77 8.60 -15.88
C ILE A 185 -13.74 7.63 -17.07
N PRO A 186 -12.56 7.08 -17.42
CA PRO A 186 -12.48 6.08 -18.47
C PRO A 186 -13.20 4.80 -18.04
N GLY A 187 -13.74 4.02 -18.99
CA GLY A 187 -14.38 2.74 -18.68
C GLY A 187 -13.38 1.67 -18.24
N GLU A 188 -12.14 1.77 -18.72
CA GLU A 188 -11.04 0.90 -18.35
C GLU A 188 -9.80 1.76 -18.10
N PHE A 189 -9.09 1.46 -17.02
CA PHE A 189 -7.77 2.00 -16.74
C PHE A 189 -6.73 0.95 -17.10
N THR A 190 -5.96 1.21 -18.14
CA THR A 190 -4.89 0.32 -18.59
C THR A 190 -3.55 0.89 -18.19
N LEU A 191 -2.85 0.19 -17.31
CA LEU A 191 -1.45 0.43 -17.00
C LEU A 191 -0.59 -0.43 -17.93
N GLU A 192 -0.05 0.17 -18.98
CA GLU A 192 0.93 -0.50 -19.83
C GLU A 192 2.24 -0.70 -19.06
N LEU A 193 2.79 -1.92 -19.14
CA LEU A 193 4.05 -2.32 -18.49
C LEU A 193 5.20 -2.41 -19.49
N SER A 194 4.88 -2.19 -20.76
CA SER A 194 5.73 -2.41 -21.92
C SER A 194 5.65 -1.21 -22.87
N GLY A 195 5.70 0.01 -22.34
CA GLY A 195 5.75 1.25 -23.12
C GLY A 195 7.17 1.80 -23.31
N ASP A 196 7.37 2.60 -24.36
CA ASP A 196 8.59 3.41 -24.59
C ASP A 196 8.75 4.52 -23.52
N ASP A 197 7.71 4.74 -22.71
CA ASP A 197 7.75 5.65 -21.58
C ASP A 197 8.64 5.09 -20.46
N SER A 198 9.73 5.81 -20.19
CA SER A 198 10.77 5.46 -19.22
C SER A 198 10.26 5.06 -17.83
N GLN A 199 9.10 5.58 -17.38
CA GLN A 199 8.53 5.26 -16.06
C GLN A 199 7.90 3.87 -16.01
N GLN A 200 7.19 3.44 -17.06
CA GLN A 200 6.50 2.15 -17.10
C GLN A 200 7.48 0.98 -17.25
N ALA A 201 8.50 1.16 -18.11
CA ALA A 201 9.61 0.23 -18.22
C ALA A 201 10.34 0.05 -16.87
N THR A 202 10.48 1.12 -16.09
CA THR A 202 11.09 1.09 -14.75
C THR A 202 10.25 0.26 -13.76
N PHE A 203 8.92 0.36 -13.81
CA PHE A 203 8.03 -0.39 -12.91
C PHE A 203 8.09 -1.90 -13.17
N ARG A 204 8.01 -2.33 -14.44
CA ARG A 204 8.17 -3.75 -14.80
C ARG A 204 9.54 -4.29 -14.42
N GLN A 205 10.60 -3.50 -14.66
CA GLN A 205 11.95 -3.86 -14.24
C GLN A 205 12.06 -3.97 -12.72
N MET A 206 11.43 -3.06 -11.96
CA MET A 206 11.42 -3.10 -10.51
C MET A 206 10.73 -4.37 -9.98
N ILE A 207 9.55 -4.72 -10.49
CA ILE A 207 8.85 -5.97 -10.10
C ILE A 207 9.71 -7.18 -10.45
N SER A 208 10.24 -7.23 -11.67
CA SER A 208 11.08 -8.35 -12.12
C SER A 208 12.35 -8.48 -11.28
N PHE A 209 12.98 -7.36 -10.94
CA PHE A 209 14.17 -7.29 -10.10
C PHE A 209 13.89 -7.75 -8.67
N VAL A 210 12.76 -7.33 -8.10
CA VAL A 210 12.32 -7.77 -6.77
C VAL A 210 12.05 -9.28 -6.76
N SER A 211 11.34 -9.81 -7.77
CA SER A 211 11.11 -11.26 -7.92
C SER A 211 12.43 -12.04 -8.03
N TYR A 212 13.37 -11.54 -8.83
CA TYR A 212 14.70 -12.13 -8.98
C TYR A 212 15.51 -12.12 -7.67
N LEU A 213 15.50 -10.98 -6.95
CA LEU A 213 16.17 -10.86 -5.66
C LEU A 213 15.60 -11.83 -4.61
N GLN A 214 14.29 -12.08 -4.63
CA GLN A 214 13.66 -13.04 -3.71
C GLN A 214 14.17 -14.47 -3.90
N ILE A 215 14.62 -14.84 -5.10
CA ILE A 215 15.20 -16.16 -5.40
C ILE A 215 16.70 -16.15 -5.10
N ILE A 216 17.41 -15.10 -5.53
CA ILE A 216 18.87 -15.01 -5.37
C ILE A 216 19.30 -14.86 -3.92
N LEU A 217 18.64 -14.02 -3.14
CA LEU A 217 19.09 -13.74 -1.77
C LEU A 217 19.10 -15.00 -0.89
N PRO A 218 18.06 -15.86 -0.88
CA PRO A 218 18.12 -17.14 -0.17
C PRO A 218 19.21 -18.07 -0.70
N LEU A 219 19.45 -18.11 -2.01
CA LEU A 219 20.53 -18.91 -2.60
C LEU A 219 21.90 -18.42 -2.12
N PHE A 220 22.10 -17.09 -2.11
CA PHE A 220 23.33 -16.48 -1.64
C PHE A 220 23.54 -16.74 -0.14
N MET A 221 22.49 -16.64 0.67
CA MET A 221 22.50 -17.01 2.09
C MET A 221 22.92 -18.47 2.28
N LEU A 222 22.38 -19.40 1.47
CA LEU A 222 22.76 -20.81 1.50
C LEU A 222 24.24 -21.01 1.14
N VAL A 223 24.74 -20.33 0.12
CA VAL A 223 26.16 -20.35 -0.26
C VAL A 223 27.03 -19.85 0.90
N PHE A 224 26.65 -18.79 1.61
CA PHE A 224 27.37 -18.32 2.79
C PHE A 224 27.40 -19.34 3.92
N LEU A 225 26.28 -20.01 4.22
CA LEU A 225 26.26 -21.08 5.22
C LEU A 225 27.18 -22.24 4.84
N LEU A 226 27.20 -22.61 3.56
CA LEU A 226 28.14 -23.63 3.04
C LEU A 226 29.60 -23.17 3.14
N LEU A 227 29.90 -21.89 2.86
CA LEU A 227 31.25 -21.35 3.03
C LEU A 227 31.69 -21.36 4.49
N ILE A 228 30.82 -20.97 5.43
CA ILE A 228 31.07 -21.06 6.87
C ILE A 228 31.39 -22.51 7.26
N ALA A 229 30.57 -23.46 6.79
CA ALA A 229 30.78 -24.88 7.06
C ALA A 229 32.08 -25.42 6.45
N LEU A 230 32.40 -25.04 5.22
CA LEU A 230 33.60 -25.48 4.50
C LEU A 230 34.90 -24.91 5.11
N PHE A 231 34.89 -23.65 5.56
CA PHE A 231 36.07 -23.04 6.19
C PHE A 231 36.44 -23.65 7.53
N ILE A 232 35.43 -24.12 8.27
CA ILE A 232 35.62 -24.82 9.54
C ILE A 232 35.98 -26.28 9.26
N TYR A 233 35.22 -26.94 8.38
CA TYR A 233 35.29 -28.34 7.92
C TYR A 233 35.25 -29.42 9.02
N SER A 234 36.03 -29.28 10.08
CA SER A 234 36.11 -30.20 11.21
C SER A 234 36.59 -29.46 12.48
N PRO A 235 36.08 -29.78 13.67
CA PRO A 235 35.06 -30.80 13.97
C PRO A 235 33.62 -30.33 13.67
N TYR A 236 32.71 -31.28 13.43
CA TYR A 236 31.30 -31.01 13.10
C TYR A 236 30.57 -30.18 14.17
N SER A 237 30.91 -30.36 15.45
CA SER A 237 30.37 -29.54 16.55
C SER A 237 30.66 -28.05 16.35
N LEU A 238 31.85 -27.72 15.83
CA LEU A 238 32.25 -26.35 15.55
C LEU A 238 31.50 -25.81 14.32
N VAL A 239 31.30 -26.62 13.29
CA VAL A 239 30.48 -26.24 12.12
C VAL A 239 29.07 -25.87 12.57
N SER A 240 28.39 -26.77 13.30
CA SER A 240 27.04 -26.51 13.83
C SER A 240 26.98 -25.26 14.70
N LYS A 241 27.97 -25.04 15.57
CA LYS A 241 28.03 -23.84 16.41
C LYS A 241 28.06 -22.55 15.58
N PHE A 242 28.88 -22.48 14.53
CA PHE A 242 29.01 -21.27 13.72
C PHE A 242 27.82 -21.07 12.76
N THR A 243 27.32 -22.14 12.13
CA THR A 243 26.12 -22.08 11.29
C THR A 243 24.90 -21.67 12.12
N GLY A 244 24.72 -22.26 13.30
CA GLY A 244 23.65 -21.91 14.23
C GLY A 244 23.81 -20.48 14.76
N ALA A 245 25.02 -20.04 15.08
CA ALA A 245 25.29 -18.65 15.47
C ALA A 245 24.97 -17.64 14.36
N ALA A 246 25.24 -17.98 13.09
CA ALA A 246 24.89 -17.14 11.95
C ALA A 246 23.38 -16.91 11.84
N LEU A 247 22.59 -17.99 11.91
CA LEU A 247 21.14 -17.94 11.86
C LEU A 247 20.55 -17.23 13.10
N PHE A 248 21.11 -17.51 14.28
CA PHE A 248 20.73 -16.84 15.51
C PHE A 248 20.95 -15.33 15.44
N LEU A 249 22.15 -14.89 15.03
CA LEU A 249 22.47 -13.47 14.89
C LEU A 249 21.63 -12.79 13.81
N ALA A 250 21.39 -13.45 12.67
CA ALA A 250 20.48 -12.95 11.65
C ALA A 250 19.06 -12.75 12.20
N GLY A 251 18.56 -13.68 13.02
CA GLY A 251 17.27 -13.56 13.70
C GLY A 251 17.25 -12.39 14.70
N VAL A 252 18.28 -12.25 15.53
CA VAL A 252 18.39 -11.14 16.50
C VAL A 252 18.46 -9.79 15.79
N PHE A 253 19.33 -9.64 14.79
CA PHE A 253 19.42 -8.39 14.02
C PHE A 253 18.12 -8.11 13.26
N GLY A 254 17.47 -9.13 12.72
CA GLY A 254 16.18 -8.98 12.07
C GLY A 254 15.10 -8.45 13.02
N LEU A 255 15.04 -8.94 14.26
CA LEU A 255 14.14 -8.42 15.30
C LEU A 255 14.46 -6.97 15.70
N ILE A 256 15.74 -6.63 15.84
CA ILE A 256 16.15 -5.26 16.15
C ILE A 256 15.73 -4.33 15.01
N VAL A 257 16.01 -4.71 13.77
CA VAL A 257 15.65 -3.91 12.59
C VAL A 257 14.14 -3.81 12.43
N SER A 258 13.37 -4.87 12.69
CA SER A 258 11.91 -4.80 12.62
C SER A 258 11.34 -3.82 13.66
N GLN A 259 11.89 -3.81 14.87
CA GLN A 259 11.53 -2.81 15.89
C GLN A 259 11.92 -1.39 15.45
N LEU A 260 13.12 -1.19 14.90
CA LEU A 260 13.54 0.11 14.38
C LEU A 260 12.64 0.62 13.25
N LEU A 261 12.27 -0.27 12.31
CA LEU A 261 11.35 0.04 11.21
C LEU A 261 9.99 0.51 11.74
N SER A 262 9.49 -0.07 12.84
CA SER A 262 8.21 0.35 13.45
C SER A 262 8.21 1.78 13.97
N HIS A 263 9.39 2.35 14.26
CA HIS A 263 9.54 3.72 14.73
C HIS A 263 9.75 4.74 13.61
N ILE A 264 10.05 4.31 12.38
CA ILE A 264 10.26 5.25 11.25
C ILE A 264 9.09 6.20 11.05
N PRO A 265 7.81 5.75 11.02
CA PRO A 265 6.68 6.67 10.82
C PRO A 265 6.67 7.81 11.84
N SER A 266 6.95 7.50 13.11
CA SER A 266 6.98 8.51 14.18
C SER A 266 8.13 9.52 14.02
N LEU A 267 9.27 9.09 13.47
CA LEU A 267 10.43 9.97 13.23
C LEU A 267 10.18 10.97 12.10
N VAL A 268 9.37 10.61 11.11
CA VAL A 268 9.01 11.50 9.98
C VAL A 268 8.13 12.65 10.46
N VAL A 269 7.21 12.41 11.39
CA VAL A 269 6.29 13.44 11.92
C VAL A 269 6.96 14.39 12.90
N THR A 270 7.96 13.93 13.67
CA THR A 270 8.66 14.78 14.65
C THR A 270 9.59 15.84 14.03
N GLN A 271 9.70 15.91 12.70
CA GLN A 271 10.49 16.95 12.04
C GLN A 271 9.72 18.28 12.12
N GLU A 272 10.03 19.10 13.15
CA GLU A 272 9.42 20.38 13.57
C GLU A 272 9.29 21.50 12.51
N ASN A 273 9.51 21.24 11.22
CA ASN A 273 9.53 22.26 10.17
C ASN A 273 8.35 22.21 9.18
N PHE A 274 7.31 21.43 9.44
CA PHE A 274 6.11 21.43 8.60
C PHE A 274 5.13 22.49 9.10
N SER A 275 4.66 23.37 8.20
CA SER A 275 3.60 24.35 8.51
C SER A 275 2.36 23.63 9.03
N ASP A 276 1.56 24.29 9.89
CA ASP A 276 0.37 23.69 10.54
C ASP A 276 -0.60 22.99 9.55
N LEU A 277 -0.75 23.51 8.33
CA LEU A 277 -1.54 22.89 7.25
C LEU A 277 -0.96 21.55 6.73
N LEU A 278 0.37 21.43 6.66
CA LEU A 278 1.04 20.19 6.28
C LEU A 278 1.00 19.16 7.41
N ALA A 279 0.90 19.59 8.66
CA ALA A 279 0.90 18.68 9.81
C ALA A 279 -0.33 17.78 9.87
N GLU A 280 -1.51 18.28 9.50
CA GLU A 280 -2.75 17.51 9.48
C GLU A 280 -2.75 16.45 8.35
N GLU A 281 -2.33 16.83 7.14
CA GLU A 281 -2.14 15.88 6.02
C GLU A 281 -1.06 14.84 6.33
N LEU A 282 0.08 15.26 6.91
CA LEU A 282 1.15 14.35 7.33
C LEU A 282 0.67 13.37 8.40
N SER A 283 -0.21 13.79 9.31
CA SER A 283 -0.71 12.91 10.37
C SER A 283 -1.49 11.73 9.79
N SER A 284 -2.38 11.98 8.83
CA SER A 284 -3.19 10.95 8.18
C SER A 284 -2.33 10.03 7.28
N LEU A 285 -1.37 10.61 6.54
CA LEU A 285 -0.40 9.82 5.78
C LEU A 285 0.49 8.95 6.68
N THR A 286 0.82 9.44 7.88
CA THR A 286 1.63 8.69 8.84
C THR A 286 0.87 7.52 9.43
N GLU A 287 -0.42 7.65 9.70
CA GLU A 287 -1.25 6.53 10.15
C GLU A 287 -1.29 5.42 9.10
N ILE A 288 -1.48 5.79 7.84
CA ILE A 288 -1.48 4.86 6.71
C ILE A 288 -0.10 4.21 6.57
N TYR A 289 0.97 5.00 6.56
CA TYR A 289 2.33 4.48 6.46
C TYR A 289 2.67 3.57 7.63
N SER A 290 2.29 3.92 8.86
CA SER A 290 2.46 3.09 10.06
C SER A 290 1.70 1.78 9.95
N PHE A 291 0.48 1.82 9.42
CA PHE A 291 -0.33 0.64 9.18
C PHE A 291 0.34 -0.32 8.19
N PHE A 292 0.82 0.22 7.06
CA PHE A 292 1.55 -0.53 6.04
C PHE A 292 2.86 -1.12 6.57
N ILE A 293 3.71 -0.29 7.19
CA ILE A 293 4.97 -0.73 7.79
C ILE A 293 4.73 -1.76 8.90
N GLY A 294 3.63 -1.65 9.65
CA GLY A 294 3.26 -2.58 10.70
C GLY A 294 3.18 -4.03 10.22
N PHE A 295 2.59 -4.27 9.04
CA PHE A 295 2.52 -5.62 8.47
C PHE A 295 3.87 -6.15 8.01
N ILE A 296 4.70 -5.29 7.40
CA ILE A 296 6.08 -5.66 7.02
C ILE A 296 6.86 -6.04 8.28
N VAL A 297 6.76 -5.24 9.34
CA VAL A 297 7.42 -5.45 10.63
C VAL A 297 6.95 -6.76 11.27
N GLU A 298 5.65 -7.05 11.24
CA GLU A 298 5.09 -8.30 11.76
C GLU A 298 5.68 -9.50 11.02
N LYS A 299 5.62 -9.52 9.67
CA LYS A 299 6.17 -10.62 8.87
C LYS A 299 7.67 -10.77 9.04
N MET A 300 8.40 -9.65 9.06
CA MET A 300 9.85 -9.64 9.28
C MET A 300 10.17 -10.24 10.64
N SER A 301 9.44 -9.86 11.69
CA SER A 301 9.63 -10.40 13.04
C SER A 301 9.36 -11.90 13.10
N ILE A 302 8.31 -12.38 12.43
CA ILE A 302 8.01 -13.82 12.34
C ILE A 302 9.16 -14.58 11.67
N TYR A 303 9.67 -14.10 10.53
CA TYR A 303 10.80 -14.75 9.85
C TYR A 303 12.09 -14.68 10.66
N SER A 304 12.33 -13.57 11.36
CA SER A 304 13.44 -13.43 12.29
C SER A 304 13.35 -14.42 13.45
N LEU A 305 12.16 -14.65 14.00
CA LEU A 305 11.92 -15.69 15.02
C LEU A 305 12.18 -17.09 14.48
N TYR A 306 11.81 -17.39 13.23
CA TYR A 306 12.15 -18.69 12.62
C TYR A 306 13.66 -18.88 12.49
N LEU A 307 14.41 -17.88 12.00
CA LEU A 307 15.87 -17.96 11.93
C LEU A 307 16.51 -18.12 13.32
N LEU A 308 16.01 -17.36 14.30
CA LEU A 308 16.46 -17.45 15.69
C LEU A 308 16.22 -18.85 16.25
N GLY A 309 15.00 -19.39 16.10
CA GLY A 309 14.63 -20.73 16.57
C GLY A 309 15.45 -21.84 15.91
N ILE A 310 15.58 -21.83 14.59
CA ILE A 310 16.41 -22.78 13.84
C ILE A 310 17.88 -22.67 14.28
N GLY A 311 18.38 -21.44 14.47
CA GLY A 311 19.73 -21.18 14.97
C GLY A 311 19.98 -21.81 16.34
N ILE A 312 19.06 -21.63 17.30
CA ILE A 312 19.13 -22.24 18.63
C ILE A 312 19.19 -23.76 18.53
N VAL A 313 18.29 -24.37 17.75
CA VAL A 313 18.23 -25.83 17.60
C VAL A 313 19.55 -26.38 17.05
N ILE A 314 20.13 -25.73 16.03
CA ILE A 314 21.41 -26.15 15.45
C ILE A 314 22.57 -26.00 16.46
N VAL A 315 22.59 -24.93 17.26
CA VAL A 315 23.62 -24.76 18.30
C VAL A 315 23.50 -25.84 19.38
N LEU A 316 22.29 -26.11 19.87
CA LEU A 316 22.04 -27.17 20.86
C LEU A 316 22.45 -28.55 20.33
N PHE A 317 22.14 -28.84 19.07
CA PHE A 317 22.59 -30.06 18.41
C PHE A 317 24.12 -30.14 18.32
N GLY A 318 24.79 -29.03 17.99
CA GLY A 318 26.25 -28.95 17.98
C GLY A 318 26.88 -29.21 19.35
N LEU A 319 26.26 -28.72 20.43
CA LEU A 319 26.69 -28.99 21.81
C LEU A 319 26.49 -30.47 22.19
N TYR A 320 25.36 -31.06 21.81
CA TYR A 320 25.09 -32.48 22.02
C TYR A 320 26.15 -33.37 21.34
N LEU A 321 26.47 -33.09 20.07
CA LEU A 321 27.52 -33.80 19.34
C LEU A 321 28.91 -33.64 19.98
N HIS A 322 29.21 -32.45 20.52
CA HIS A 322 30.47 -32.22 21.20
C HIS A 322 30.61 -33.11 22.45
N HIS A 323 29.55 -33.17 23.27
CA HIS A 323 29.53 -33.97 24.50
C HIS A 323 29.59 -35.47 24.21
N PHE A 324 28.89 -35.93 23.18
CA PHE A 324 28.94 -37.34 22.75
C PHE A 324 30.34 -37.77 22.30
N HIS A 325 31.07 -36.87 21.63
CA HIS A 325 32.43 -37.17 21.17
C HIS A 325 33.41 -37.31 22.34
N GLU A 326 33.34 -36.44 23.36
CA GLU A 326 34.19 -36.50 24.56
C GLU A 326 34.02 -37.82 25.31
N HIS A 327 32.79 -38.28 25.53
CA HIS A 327 32.54 -39.56 26.20
C HIS A 327 33.01 -40.78 25.40
N THR A 328 33.05 -40.69 24.07
CA THR A 328 33.54 -41.80 23.24
C THR A 328 35.05 -41.92 23.31
N GLU A 329 35.77 -40.80 23.45
CA GLU A 329 37.23 -40.80 23.59
C GLU A 329 37.67 -41.35 24.96
N GLU A 330 36.97 -41.02 26.05
CA GLU A 330 37.27 -41.53 27.40
C GLU A 330 37.16 -43.05 27.53
N HIS A 331 36.27 -43.70 26.79
CA HIS A 331 36.12 -45.16 26.79
C HIS A 331 37.11 -45.91 25.88
N SER A 332 37.86 -45.18 25.04
CA SER A 332 38.84 -45.76 24.11
C SER A 332 40.29 -45.75 24.62
N GLN A 333 40.53 -45.12 25.78
CA GLN A 333 41.83 -45.10 26.48
C GLN A 333 41.85 -46.13 27.61
#